data_AF-A0A9E3S7Z7-F1
#
_entry.id   AF-A0A9E3S7Z7-F1
#
_cell.length_a   1.000
_cell.length_b   1.000
_cell.length_c   1.000
_cell.angle_alpha   90.00
_cell.angle_beta   90.00
_cell.angle_gamma   90.00
#
_symmetry.space_group_name_H-M   'P 1'
#
loop_
_entity.id
_entity.type
_entity.pdbx_description
1 polymer ?
#
loop_
_entity_poly.entity_id
_entity_poly.type
_entity_poly.pdbx_seq_one_letter_code
_entity_poly.pdbx_strand_id
1 'polypeptide(L)'
;MIGYKVLTKQGLKGPYKKSSILKAITSAQIPLQARLLDLETGRYLSAADLVGESVDLEAQASFEGDKTDDSNELRLDEETGGSD
;
A
#
# COMPACT_ATOMS: atom_id res chain seq x y z
N MET A 1 21.18 -2.65 -7.60
CA MET A 1 20.03 -3.16 -8.37
C MET A 1 18.84 -3.17 -7.43
N ILE A 2 17.71 -2.57 -7.80
CA ILE A 2 16.53 -2.49 -6.91
C ILE A 2 15.60 -3.66 -7.23
N GLY A 3 15.24 -4.47 -6.24
CA GLY A 3 14.39 -5.65 -6.41
C GLY A 3 14.75 -6.79 -5.46
N TYR A 4 14.20 -7.99 -5.72
CA TYR A 4 14.37 -9.14 -4.85
C TYR A 4 14.76 -10.40 -5.63
N LYS A 5 15.47 -11.31 -4.97
CA LYS A 5 15.60 -12.71 -5.39
C LYS A 5 14.84 -13.61 -4.44
N VAL A 6 14.17 -14.63 -4.97
CA VAL A 6 13.43 -15.62 -4.16
C VAL A 6 14.36 -16.78 -3.85
N LEU A 7 14.51 -17.13 -2.57
CA LEU A 7 15.22 -18.33 -2.17
C LEU A 7 14.33 -19.56 -2.40
N THR A 8 14.74 -20.40 -3.33
CA THR A 8 14.06 -21.66 -3.67
C THR A 8 14.96 -22.85 -3.31
N LYS A 9 14.43 -24.07 -3.38
CA LYS A 9 15.22 -25.30 -3.21
C LYS A 9 16.38 -25.43 -4.21
N GLN A 10 16.26 -24.80 -5.39
CA GLN A 10 17.28 -24.80 -6.44
C GLN A 10 18.26 -23.62 -6.32
N GLY A 11 18.14 -22.79 -5.26
CA GLY A 11 18.93 -21.58 -5.06
C GLY A 11 18.12 -20.30 -5.28
N LEU A 12 18.83 -19.19 -5.51
CA LEU A 12 18.23 -17.87 -5.69
C LEU A 12 17.68 -17.71 -7.11
N LYS A 13 16.38 -17.48 -7.24
CA LYS A 13 15.69 -17.19 -8.51
C LYS A 13 15.44 -15.68 -8.65
N GLY A 14 15.61 -15.14 -9.85
CA GLY A 14 15.45 -13.70 -10.13
C GLY A 14 16.68 -13.11 -10.82
N PRO A 15 16.84 -11.78 -10.83
CA PRO A 15 16.16 -10.77 -10.01
C PRO A 15 14.74 -10.41 -10.46
N TYR A 16 13.90 -10.01 -9.52
CA TYR A 16 12.50 -9.60 -9.75
C TYR A 16 12.24 -8.19 -9.20
N LYS A 17 11.35 -7.43 -9.84
CA LYS A 17 10.88 -6.12 -9.33
C LYS A 17 10.00 -6.32 -8.09
N LYS A 18 9.97 -5.32 -7.19
CA LYS A 18 9.08 -5.31 -5.99
C LYS A 18 7.63 -5.62 -6.36
N SER A 19 7.08 -4.94 -7.38
CA SER A 19 5.70 -5.15 -7.85
C SER A 19 5.42 -6.56 -8.36
N SER A 20 6.38 -7.19 -9.06
CA SER A 20 6.22 -8.57 -9.54
C SER A 20 6.22 -9.58 -8.40
N ILE A 21 7.06 -9.37 -7.38
CA ILE A 21 7.09 -10.21 -6.19
C ILE A 21 5.80 -10.05 -5.38
N LEU A 22 5.37 -8.81 -5.12
CA LEU A 22 4.11 -8.54 -4.43
C LEU A 22 2.94 -9.22 -5.13
N LYS A 23 2.84 -9.09 -6.46
CA LYS A 23 1.81 -9.78 -7.26
C LYS A 23 1.90 -11.30 -7.14
N ALA A 24 3.10 -11.87 -7.13
CA ALA A 24 3.28 -13.31 -6.98
C ALA A 24 2.92 -13.81 -5.57
N ILE A 25 3.16 -13.01 -4.53
CA ILE A 25 2.75 -13.34 -3.15
C ILE A 25 1.21 -13.26 -3.03
N THR A 26 0.59 -12.18 -3.51
CA THR A 26 -0.88 -12.01 -3.44
C THR A 26 -1.63 -13.03 -4.29
N SER A 27 -1.02 -13.49 -5.39
CA SER A 27 -1.57 -14.58 -6.23
C SER A 27 -1.23 -15.98 -5.71
N ALA A 28 -0.69 -16.11 -4.48
CA ALA A 28 -0.29 -17.37 -3.84
C ALA A 28 0.76 -18.21 -4.61
N GLN A 29 1.51 -17.62 -5.53
CA GLN A 29 2.61 -18.30 -6.25
C GLN A 29 3.89 -18.34 -5.41
N ILE A 30 4.07 -17.37 -4.51
CA ILE A 30 5.14 -17.32 -3.52
C ILE A 30 4.51 -17.40 -2.14
N PRO A 31 4.83 -18.43 -1.33
CA PRO A 31 4.27 -18.53 0.02
C PRO A 31 4.81 -17.41 0.92
N LEU A 32 4.02 -16.97 1.90
CA LEU A 32 4.40 -15.89 2.83
C LEU A 32 5.67 -16.22 3.64
N GLN A 33 5.91 -17.51 3.92
CA GLN A 33 7.14 -17.98 4.56
C GLN A 33 8.36 -18.06 3.62
N ALA A 34 8.22 -17.72 2.33
CA ALA A 34 9.34 -17.70 1.42
C ALA A 34 10.35 -16.65 1.85
N ARG A 35 11.63 -16.97 1.70
CA ARG A 35 12.73 -16.08 2.06
C ARG A 35 13.18 -15.33 0.82
N LEU A 36 13.21 -14.01 0.90
CA LEU A 36 13.58 -13.09 -0.18
C LEU A 36 14.91 -12.43 0.17
N LEU A 37 15.79 -12.26 -0.81
CA LEU A 37 16.97 -11.42 -0.72
C LEU A 37 16.65 -10.06 -1.32
N ASP A 38 16.67 -9.02 -0.50
CA ASP A 38 16.64 -7.64 -0.95
C ASP A 38 17.99 -7.27 -1.59
N LEU A 39 17.95 -6.83 -2.84
CA LEU A 39 19.14 -6.47 -3.62
C LEU A 39 19.60 -5.04 -3.37
N GLU A 40 18.79 -4.22 -2.71
CA GLU A 40 19.15 -2.87 -2.27
C GLU A 40 19.94 -2.94 -0.97
N THR A 41 19.40 -3.61 0.06
CA THR A 41 20.03 -3.69 1.38
C THR A 41 20.95 -4.90 1.57
N GLY A 42 20.88 -5.89 0.67
CA GLY A 42 21.61 -7.15 0.79
C GLY A 42 21.10 -8.08 1.90
N ARG A 43 19.92 -7.80 2.48
CA ARG A 43 19.36 -8.54 3.61
C ARG A 43 18.34 -9.58 3.17
N TYR A 44 18.23 -10.65 3.95
CA TYR A 44 17.14 -11.61 3.80
C TYR A 44 15.94 -11.18 4.64
N LEU A 45 14.75 -11.22 4.05
CA LEU A 45 13.46 -10.99 4.70
C LEU A 45 12.46 -12.09 4.33
N SER A 46 11.36 -12.18 5.05
CA SER A 46 10.25 -13.05 4.64
C SER A 46 9.35 -12.34 3.62
N ALA A 47 8.64 -13.11 2.79
CA ALA A 47 7.63 -12.55 1.90
C ALA A 47 6.46 -11.89 2.66
N ALA A 48 6.17 -12.33 3.89
CA ALA A 48 5.19 -11.69 4.76
C ALA A 48 5.58 -10.25 5.14
N ASP A 49 6.84 -10.02 5.51
CA ASP A 49 7.35 -8.68 5.88
C ASP A 49 7.17 -7.69 4.73
N LEU A 50 7.40 -8.15 3.50
CA LEU A 50 7.26 -7.33 2.29
C LEU A 50 5.80 -6.91 2.02
N VAL A 51 4.84 -7.79 2.32
CA VAL A 51 3.41 -7.48 2.18
C VAL A 51 2.95 -6.55 3.30
N GLY A 52 3.37 -6.80 4.54
CA GLY A 52 3.04 -5.95 5.70
C GLY A 52 3.45 -4.49 5.47
N GLU A 53 4.67 -4.27 4.98
CA GLU A 53 5.16 -2.93 4.63
C GLU A 53 4.31 -2.24 3.54
N SER A 54 3.76 -3.00 2.59
CA SER A 54 2.96 -2.46 1.49
C SER A 54 1.57 -2.02 1.95
N VAL A 55 0.96 -2.77 2.88
CA VAL A 55 -0.36 -2.44 3.45
C VAL A 55 -0.28 -1.19 4.34
N ASP A 56 0.79 -1.05 5.12
CA ASP A 56 1.01 0.14 5.96
C ASP A 56 1.17 1.42 5.11
N LEU A 57 1.87 1.32 3.96
CA LEU A 57 2.02 2.44 3.02
C LEU A 57 0.70 2.84 2.34
N GLU A 58 -0.15 1.87 1.95
CA GLU A 58 -1.47 2.16 1.37
C GLU A 58 -2.45 2.73 2.40
N ALA A 59 -2.38 2.27 3.66
CA ALA A 59 -3.20 2.79 4.75
C ALA A 59 -2.86 4.25 5.10
N GLN A 60 -1.58 4.63 5.08
CA GLN A 60 -1.16 6.01 5.31
C GLN A 60 -1.50 6.94 4.12
N ALA A 61 -1.32 6.47 2.88
CA ALA A 61 -1.67 7.24 1.69
C ALA A 61 -3.19 7.52 1.56
N SER A 62 -4.02 6.60 2.08
CA SER A 62 -5.48 6.75 2.08
C SER A 62 -5.99 7.69 3.19
N PHE A 63 -5.16 8.04 4.18
CA PHE A 63 -5.55 8.89 5.31
C PHE A 63 -5.21 10.37 5.10
N GLU A 64 -4.26 10.71 4.23
CA GLU A 64 -3.89 12.11 3.93
C GLU A 64 -4.75 12.77 2.83
N GLY A 65 -5.79 12.10 2.33
CA GLY A 65 -6.61 12.56 1.21
C GLY A 65 -7.92 13.29 1.54
N ASP A 66 -8.32 13.43 2.81
CA ASP A 66 -9.60 14.03 3.20
C ASP A 66 -9.37 15.25 4.12
N LYS A 67 -9.07 16.39 3.49
CA LYS A 67 -9.39 17.71 4.03
C LYS A 67 -10.19 18.45 2.98
N THR A 68 -11.37 17.93 2.64
CA THR A 68 -12.44 18.80 2.16
C THR A 68 -12.88 19.62 3.36
N ASP A 69 -12.37 20.84 3.41
CA ASP A 69 -12.85 21.91 4.27
C ASP A 69 -14.30 22.17 3.87
N ASP A 70 -15.23 21.48 4.54
CA ASP A 70 -16.67 21.74 4.51
C ASP A 70 -16.91 23.08 5.21
N SER A 71 -16.51 24.16 4.54
CA SER A 71 -16.81 25.53 4.93
C SER A 71 -18.29 25.83 4.60
N ASN A 72 -19.14 25.36 5.52
CA ASN A 72 -20.14 26.13 6.26
C ASN A 72 -21.31 26.77 5.48
N GLU A 73 -22.45 26.06 5.55
CA GLU A 73 -23.85 26.50 5.62
C GLU A 73 -24.29 27.81 4.92
N LEU A 74 -25.00 27.64 3.80
CA LEU A 74 -25.95 28.63 3.26
C LEU A 74 -27.10 28.85 4.25
N ARG A 75 -27.09 29.99 4.97
CA ARG A 75 -28.30 30.51 5.62
C ARG A 75 -29.18 31.20 4.57
N LEU A 76 -30.34 30.61 4.32
CA LEU A 76 -31.46 31.26 3.63
C LEU A 76 -32.40 31.77 4.72
N ASP A 77 -32.38 33.06 4.98
CA ASP A 77 -33.39 33.70 5.83
C ASP A 77 -34.64 33.93 4.98
N GLU A 78 -35.56 32.96 5.01
CA GLU A 78 -36.94 33.13 4.60
C GLU A 78 -37.73 33.64 5.82
N GLU A 79 -38.01 34.94 5.88
CA GLU A 79 -39.11 35.44 6.72
C GLU A 79 -40.11 36.18 5.85
N THR A 80 -41.25 35.54 5.70
CA THR A 80 -42.49 36.04 5.13
C THR A 80 -43.32 36.72 6.22
N GLY A 81 -43.98 37.83 5.86
CA GLY A 81 -45.04 38.49 6.63
C GLY A 81 -44.64 39.89 7.11
N GLY A 82 -45.37 40.96 6.89
CA GLY A 82 -46.74 41.17 6.43
C GLY A 82 -47.15 42.58 6.90
N SER A 83 -47.99 43.25 6.09
CA SER A 83 -48.97 44.31 6.44
C SER A 83 -48.51 45.50 7.32
N ASP A 84 -48.55 46.74 6.86
CA ASP A 84 -49.75 47.53 6.50
C ASP A 84 -49.33 48.77 5.67
#